data_AF-A0A4D6XCD2-F1
#
_entry.id   AF-A0A4D6XCD2-F1
#
_cell.length_a   1.000
_cell.length_b   1.000
_cell.length_c   1.000
_cell.angle_alpha   90.00
_cell.angle_beta   90.00
_cell.angle_gamma   90.00
#
_symmetry.space_group_name_H-M   'P 1'
#
loop_
_entity.id
_entity.type
_entity.pdbx_description
1 polymer ?
#
loop_
_entity_poly.entity_id
_entity_poly.type
_entity_poly.pdbx_seq_one_letter_code
_entity_poly.pdbx_strand_id
1 'polypeptide(L)' 'MDAPIHPFSEIFKQLGLSDDPTDIERFITTHSPLDDGIKLVDAPFWNDSQRAFLKESYAQDADWIPMIDQLNEALHPQKK' A
#
# COMPACT_ATOMS: atom_id res chain seq x y z
N MET A 1 -3.38 20.49 -15.76
CA MET A 1 -4.13 20.08 -14.56
C MET A 1 -3.14 19.35 -13.69
N ASP A 2 -2.66 19.98 -12.63
CA ASP A 2 -1.85 19.31 -11.60
C ASP A 2 -2.85 18.53 -10.73
N ALA A 3 -2.97 17.23 -10.98
CA ALA A 3 -3.67 16.36 -10.04
C ALA A 3 -2.84 16.36 -8.74
N PRO A 4 -3.48 16.46 -7.56
CA PRO A 4 -2.75 16.32 -6.30
C PRO A 4 -2.07 14.95 -6.31
N ILE A 5 -0.73 14.95 -6.32
CA ILE A 5 0.04 13.71 -6.23
C ILE A 5 -0.26 13.10 -4.87
N HIS A 6 -0.80 11.88 -4.86
CA HIS A 6 -1.03 11.18 -3.60
C HIS A 6 0.30 10.71 -3.02
N PRO A 7 0.44 10.72 -1.68
CA PRO A 7 1.61 10.19 -1.00
C PRO A 7 1.71 8.66 -1.11
N PHE A 8 0.84 7.98 -1.85
CA PHE A 8 0.96 6.57 -2.20
C PHE A 8 1.23 6.37 -3.70
N SER A 9 1.22 7.42 -4.51
CA SER A 9 1.42 7.32 -5.95
C SER A 9 2.75 6.66 -6.30
N GLU A 10 3.84 6.96 -5.58
CA GLU A 10 5.15 6.36 -5.88
C GLU A 10 5.24 4.87 -5.50
N ILE A 11 4.74 4.46 -4.33
CA ILE A 11 4.71 3.04 -3.95
C ILE A 11 3.76 2.24 -4.85
N PHE A 12 2.64 2.84 -5.29
CA PHE A 12 1.74 2.20 -6.26
C PHE A 12 2.41 2.01 -7.62
N LYS A 13 3.16 3.01 -8.13
CA LYS A 13 3.99 2.84 -9.35
C LYS A 13 4.96 1.68 -9.21
N GLN A 14 5.64 1.59 -8.07
CA GLN A 14 6.64 0.57 -7.82
C GLN A 14 6.00 -0.84 -7.72
N LEU A 15 4.78 -0.92 -7.20
CA LEU A 15 3.97 -2.14 -7.15
C LEU A 15 3.29 -2.48 -8.49
N GLY A 16 3.41 -1.62 -9.50
CA GLY A 16 2.75 -1.78 -10.81
C GLY A 16 1.24 -1.54 -10.80
N LEU A 17 0.75 -0.71 -9.86
CA LEU A 17 -0.64 -0.29 -9.73
C LEU A 17 -0.82 1.11 -10.33
N SER A 18 -2.08 1.53 -10.53
CA SER A 18 -2.35 2.90 -10.97
C SER A 18 -1.99 3.90 -9.87
N ASP A 19 -1.25 4.94 -10.23
CA ASP A 19 -0.83 6.00 -9.31
C ASP A 19 -1.78 7.18 -9.22
N ASP A 20 -2.94 7.06 -9.87
CA ASP A 20 -3.97 8.09 -9.86
C ASP A 20 -4.58 8.21 -8.46
N PRO A 21 -4.74 9.43 -7.93
CA PRO A 21 -5.36 9.67 -6.62
C PRO A 21 -6.69 8.92 -6.46
N THR A 22 -7.53 8.92 -7.50
CA THR A 22 -8.85 8.28 -7.50
C THR A 22 -8.74 6.76 -7.39
N ASP A 23 -7.77 6.16 -8.08
CA ASP A 23 -7.58 4.72 -8.09
C ASP A 23 -6.98 4.23 -6.77
N ILE A 24 -6.07 5.01 -6.18
CA ILE A 24 -5.50 4.76 -4.86
C ILE A 24 -6.59 4.78 -3.79
N GLU A 25 -7.43 5.82 -3.76
CA GLU A 25 -8.54 5.90 -2.79
C GLU A 25 -9.52 4.75 -2.96
N ARG A 26 -9.82 4.38 -4.21
CA ARG A 26 -10.67 3.23 -4.53
C ARG A 26 -10.05 1.92 -4.07
N PHE A 27 -8.75 1.72 -4.28
CA PHE A 27 -8.02 0.55 -3.82
C PHE A 27 -8.12 0.42 -2.30
N ILE A 28 -7.80 1.50 -1.58
CA ILE A 28 -7.86 1.52 -0.11
C ILE A 28 -9.28 1.21 0.36
N THR A 29 -10.30 1.87 -0.21
CA THR A 29 -11.70 1.66 0.18
C THR A 29 -12.20 0.25 -0.15
N THR A 30 -11.71 -0.37 -1.23
CA THR A 30 -12.12 -1.71 -1.68
C THR A 30 -11.47 -2.81 -0.84
N HIS A 31 -10.22 -2.61 -0.42
CA HIS A 31 -9.44 -3.59 0.34
C HIS A 31 -9.47 -3.36 1.86
N SER A 32 -9.94 -2.20 2.31
CA SER A 32 -10.20 -1.89 3.72
C SER A 32 -11.60 -2.38 4.14
N PRO A 33 -11.79 -2.85 5.38
CA PRO A 33 -10.76 -3.05 6.40
C PRO A 33 -9.98 -4.34 6.17
N LEU A 34 -8.65 -4.25 6.18
CA LEU A 34 -7.78 -5.41 6.33
C LEU A 34 -7.85 -5.89 7.78
N ASP A 35 -7.89 -7.21 7.98
CA ASP A 35 -7.93 -7.83 9.30
C ASP A 35 -6.64 -7.49 10.09
N ASP A 36 -6.76 -7.10 11.37
CA ASP A 36 -5.64 -6.71 12.26
C ASP A 36 -4.60 -7.83 12.42
N GLY A 37 -4.98 -9.10 12.18
CA GLY A 37 -4.08 -10.24 12.17
C GLY A 37 -3.30 -10.44 10.87
N ILE A 38 -3.65 -9.73 9.79
CA ILE A 38 -3.04 -9.85 8.47
C ILE A 38 -2.11 -8.66 8.22
N LYS A 39 -0.80 -8.93 8.16
CA LYS A 39 0.19 -7.94 7.74
C LYS A 39 -0.08 -7.48 6.32
N LEU A 40 0.16 -6.20 6.00
CA LEU A 40 0.04 -5.71 4.63
C LEU A 40 0.80 -6.57 3.62
N VAL A 41 2.02 -7.02 3.94
CA VAL A 41 2.82 -7.86 3.04
C VAL A 41 2.21 -9.23 2.76
N ASP A 42 1.41 -9.77 3.68
CA ASP A 42 0.75 -11.07 3.54
C ASP A 42 -0.69 -10.93 3.04
N ALA A 43 -1.15 -9.72 2.74
CA ALA A 43 -2.49 -9.49 2.28
C ALA A 43 -2.79 -10.24 0.96
N PRO A 44 -4.00 -10.81 0.80
CA PRO A 44 -4.33 -11.67 -0.32
C PRO A 44 -4.56 -10.92 -1.64
N PHE A 45 -4.69 -9.60 -1.60
CA PHE A 45 -4.86 -8.77 -2.80
C PHE A 45 -3.53 -8.46 -3.52
N TRP A 46 -2.40 -8.79 -2.91
CA TRP A 46 -1.10 -8.72 -3.57
C TRP A 46 -0.81 -9.97 -4.39
N ASN A 47 -0.23 -9.78 -5.57
CA ASN A 47 0.40 -10.86 -6.31
C ASN A 47 1.80 -11.20 -5.73
N ASP A 48 2.38 -12.31 -6.19
CA ASP A 48 3.69 -12.79 -5.70
C ASP A 48 4.80 -11.75 -5.83
N SER A 49 4.84 -10.99 -6.94
CA SER A 49 5.87 -9.97 -7.17
C SER A 49 5.71 -8.75 -6.24
N GLN A 50 4.48 -8.28 -6.04
CA GLN A 50 4.15 -7.19 -5.11
C GLN A 50 4.50 -7.57 -3.67
N ARG A 51 4.10 -8.78 -3.28
CA ARG A 51 4.43 -9.34 -1.97
C ARG A 51 5.94 -9.47 -1.78
N ALA A 52 6.67 -9.95 -2.80
CA ALA A 52 8.12 -10.04 -2.75
C ALA A 52 8.75 -8.66 -2.55
N PHE A 53 8.35 -7.67 -3.35
CA PHE A 53 8.84 -6.29 -3.21
C PHE A 53 8.60 -5.71 -1.81
N LEU A 54 7.40 -5.90 -1.25
CA LEU A 54 7.10 -5.44 0.11
C LEU A 54 7.98 -6.15 1.15
N LYS A 55 8.12 -7.48 1.05
CA LYS A 55 8.97 -8.27 1.95
C LYS A 55 10.44 -7.88 1.86
N GLU A 56 10.94 -7.67 0.64
CA GLU A 56 12.30 -7.20 0.38
C GLU A 56 12.50 -5.78 0.92
N SER A 57 11.52 -4.89 0.77
CA SER A 57 11.58 -3.53 1.31
C SER A 57 11.78 -3.53 2.82
N TYR A 58 11.06 -4.38 3.55
CA TYR A 58 11.29 -4.56 4.99
C TYR A 58 12.63 -5.24 5.30
N ALA A 59 13.03 -6.25 4.52
CA ALA A 59 14.27 -6.99 4.75
C ALA A 59 15.54 -6.16 4.48
N GLN A 60 15.45 -5.16 3.60
CA GLN A 60 16.55 -4.29 3.20
C GLN A 60 16.53 -2.94 3.92
N ASP A 61 15.63 -2.71 4.88
CA ASP A 61 15.42 -1.40 5.50
C ASP A 61 15.27 -0.28 4.44
N ALA A 62 14.48 -0.55 3.40
CA ALA A 62 14.34 0.35 2.26
C ALA A 62 13.61 1.63 2.66
N ASP A 63 13.90 2.73 1.95
CA ASP A 63 13.22 4.03 2.11
C ASP A 63 11.69 3.96 1.89
N TRP A 64 11.19 2.86 1.32
CA TRP A 64 9.77 2.60 1.12
C TRP A 64 9.02 2.20 2.40
N ILE A 65 9.72 1.72 3.44
CA ILE A 65 9.11 1.30 4.71
C ILE A 65 8.10 2.31 5.27
N PRO A 66 8.40 3.61 5.42
CA PRO A 66 7.42 4.58 5.93
C PRO A 66 6.16 4.67 5.05
N MET A 67 6.31 4.61 3.73
CA MET A 67 5.18 4.69 2.79
C MET A 67 4.32 3.40 2.85
N ILE A 68 4.96 2.25 3.02
CA ILE A 68 4.30 0.95 3.20
C ILE A 68 3.57 0.91 4.54
N ASP A 69 4.16 1.45 5.61
CA ASP A 69 3.55 1.53 6.94
C ASP A 69 2.30 2.43 6.94
N GLN A 70 2.40 3.62 6.32
CA GLN A 70 1.25 4.50 6.13
C GLN A 70 0.13 3.85 5.30
N LEU A 71 0.49 3.09 4.26
CA LEU A 71 -0.50 2.34 3.48
C LEU A 71 -1.14 1.23 4.32
N ASN A 72 -0.35 0.55 5.16
CA ASN A 72 -0.84 -0.45 6.10
C ASN A 72 -1.85 0.17 7.07
N GLU A 73 -1.55 1.32 7.66
CA GLU A 73 -2.47 2.05 8.54
C GLU A 73 -3.76 2.50 7.83
N ALA A 74 -3.65 2.93 6.57
CA ALA A 74 -4.82 3.35 5.78
C ALA A 74 -5.77 2.17 5.45
N LEU A 75 -5.23 0.96 5.30
CA LEU A 75 -6.00 -0.25 4.99
C LEU A 75 -6.60 -0.90 6.24
N HIS A 76 -5.93 -0.80 7.38
CA HIS A 76 -6.43 -1.32 8.65
C HIS A 76 -7.54 -0.43 9.23
N PRO A 77 -8.47 -1.01 10.01
CA PRO A 77 -9.46 -0.22 10.71
C PRO A 77 -8.75 0.77 11.65
N GLN A 78 -8.95 2.06 11.43
CA GLN A 78 -8.44 3.09 12.33
C GLN A 78 -9.11 2.88 13.69
N LYS A 79 -8.35 2.38 14.67
CA LYS A 79 -8.83 2.23 16.04
C LYS A 79 -9.17 3.62 16.55
N LYS A 80 -10.47 3.91 16.61
CA LYS A 80 -11.05 5.16 17.08
C LYS A 80 -11.23 5.14 18.59
#